data_AF-A0AAE6CFV5-F1
#
_entry.id   AF-A0AAE6CFV5-F1
#
_cell.length_a   1.000
_cell.length_b   1.000
_cell.length_c   1.000
_cell.angle_alpha   90.00
_cell.angle_beta   90.00
_cell.angle_gamma   90.00
#
_symmetry.space_group_name_H-M   'P 1'
#
loop_
_entity.id
_entity.type
_entity.pdbx_description
1 polymer ?
#
loop_
_entity_poly.entity_id
_entity_poly.type
_entity_poly.pdbx_seq_one_letter_code
_entity_poly.pdbx_strand_id
1 'polypeptide(L)'
;METAELLLPNEPEFICQLKQAIESQGFSPRTEHSYLHWIYRFISFNQNRSPKELGEKDVRRFLRYVATTLSASPARCKQALKALRFMYQDVLKKPLPGLDDMQPA
;
A
#
# COMPACT_ATOMS: atom_id res chain seq x y z
N MET A 1 -12.41 -10.53 7.08
CA MET A 1 -11.14 -9.83 7.36
C MET A 1 -9.98 -10.78 7.71
N GLU A 2 -10.21 -12.09 7.70
CA GLU A 2 -9.30 -13.11 8.25
C GLU A 2 -8.10 -13.46 7.36
N THR A 3 -8.14 -13.18 6.04
CA THR A 3 -7.07 -13.57 5.11
C THR A 3 -5.98 -12.51 4.93
N ALA A 4 -6.18 -11.30 5.46
CA ALA A 4 -5.30 -10.17 5.21
C ALA A 4 -4.12 -10.12 6.20
N GLU A 5 -4.31 -10.57 7.44
CA GLU A 5 -3.26 -10.61 8.47
C GLU A 5 -2.20 -11.70 8.19
N LEU A 6 -2.54 -12.76 7.46
CA LEU A 6 -1.62 -13.87 7.11
C LEU A 6 -0.61 -13.52 6.01
N LEU A 7 -0.73 -12.35 5.37
CA LEU A 7 0.16 -11.91 4.28
C LEU A 7 1.07 -10.76 4.69
N LEU A 8 1.04 -10.36 5.96
CA LEU A 8 1.99 -9.37 6.46
C LEU A 8 3.40 -9.97 6.46
N PRO A 9 4.41 -9.18 6.08
CA PRO A 9 5.78 -9.58 6.35
C PRO A 9 5.91 -9.79 7.86
N ASN A 10 6.77 -10.71 8.29
CA ASN A 10 6.99 -11.02 9.71
C ASN A 10 7.76 -9.87 10.41
N GLU A 11 7.21 -8.66 10.33
CA GLU A 11 7.73 -7.39 10.82
C GLU A 11 6.70 -6.79 11.79
N PRO A 12 6.65 -7.24 13.06
CA PRO A 12 5.65 -6.80 14.03
C PRO A 12 5.68 -5.27 14.26
N GLU A 13 6.84 -4.66 14.09
CA GLU A 13 7.01 -3.20 14.15
C GLU A 13 6.20 -2.48 13.06
N PHE A 14 6.27 -2.95 11.81
CA PHE A 14 5.52 -2.36 10.69
C PHE A 14 4.01 -2.49 10.90
N ILE A 15 3.56 -3.64 11.40
CA ILE A 15 2.14 -3.88 11.70
C ILE A 15 1.64 -2.91 12.76
N CYS A 16 2.42 -2.71 13.83
CA CYS A 16 2.08 -1.76 14.89
C CYS A 16 2.02 -0.33 14.36
N GLN A 17 3.01 0.10 13.57
CA GLN A 17 3.03 1.42 12.94
C GLN A 17 1.84 1.62 12.00
N LEU A 18 1.47 0.60 11.22
CA LEU A 18 0.34 0.66 10.29
C LEU A 18 -0.99 0.85 11.04
N LYS A 19 -1.20 0.10 12.13
CA LYS A 19 -2.40 0.23 12.97
C LYS A 19 -2.49 1.63 13.59
N GLN A 20 -1.42 2.10 14.22
CA GLN A 20 -1.38 3.45 14.83
C GLN A 20 -1.61 4.56 13.80
N ALA A 21 -1.03 4.44 12.61
CA ALA A 21 -1.21 5.44 11.55
C ALA A 21 -2.65 5.47 11.02
N ILE A 22 -3.30 4.30 10.88
CA ILE A 22 -4.70 4.23 10.47
C ILE A 22 -5.62 4.88 11.52
N GLU A 23 -5.44 4.52 12.79
CA GLU A 23 -6.21 5.09 13.91
C GLU A 23 -6.03 6.62 13.97
N SER A 24 -4.81 7.12 13.78
CA SER A 24 -4.49 8.55 13.82
C SER A 24 -5.14 9.35 12.68
N GLN A 25 -5.37 8.72 11.53
CA GLN A 25 -6.00 9.38 10.37
C GLN A 25 -7.53 9.45 10.47
N GLY A 26 -8.15 8.70 11.38
CA GLY A 26 -9.62 8.69 11.54
C GLY A 26 -10.35 8.24 10.27
N PHE A 27 -9.76 7.30 9.52
CA PHE A 27 -10.36 6.81 8.29
C PHE A 27 -11.72 6.13 8.54
N SER A 28 -12.62 6.21 7.57
CA SER A 28 -13.83 5.39 7.63
C SER A 28 -13.46 3.91 7.49
N PRO A 29 -14.23 2.97 8.08
CA PRO A 29 -13.92 1.53 7.99
C PRO A 29 -13.74 1.02 6.55
N ARG A 30 -14.50 1.60 5.61
CA ARG A 30 -14.37 1.31 4.18
C ARG A 30 -13.00 1.73 3.61
N THR A 31 -12.49 2.89 4.03
CA THR A 31 -11.20 3.42 3.59
C THR A 31 -10.07 2.61 4.19
N GLU A 32 -10.14 2.29 5.49
CA GLU A 32 -9.19 1.41 6.17
C GLU A 32 -9.05 0.07 5.46
N HIS A 33 -10.18 -0.63 5.24
CA HIS A 33 -10.20 -1.91 4.54
C HIS A 33 -9.58 -1.80 3.15
N SER A 34 -9.89 -0.72 2.42
CA SER A 34 -9.34 -0.52 1.09
C SER A 34 -7.84 -0.27 1.10
N TYR A 35 -7.35 0.52 2.06
CA TYR A 35 -5.94 0.85 2.16
C TYR A 35 -5.12 -0.36 2.57
N LEU A 36 -5.56 -1.06 3.61
CA LEU A 36 -5.00 -2.33 4.05
C LEU A 36 -4.96 -3.33 2.89
N HIS A 37 -6.07 -3.50 2.16
CA HIS A 37 -6.12 -4.37 1.00
C HIS A 37 -5.02 -4.06 -0.04
N TRP A 38 -4.85 -2.80 -0.42
CA TRP A 38 -3.83 -2.42 -1.40
C TRP A 38 -2.40 -2.58 -0.88
N ILE A 39 -2.16 -2.25 0.39
CA ILE A 39 -0.87 -2.44 1.05
C ILE A 39 -0.49 -3.92 1.07
N TYR A 40 -1.38 -4.80 1.52
CA TYR A 40 -1.12 -6.24 1.55
C TYR A 40 -0.87 -6.81 0.17
N ARG A 41 -1.64 -6.39 -0.84
CA ARG A 41 -1.43 -6.85 -2.22
C ARG A 41 -0.11 -6.36 -2.80
N PHE A 42 0.35 -5.17 -2.44
CA PHE A 42 1.66 -4.66 -2.85
C PHE A 42 2.79 -5.48 -2.22
N ILE A 43 2.69 -5.81 -0.93
CA ILE A 43 3.70 -6.62 -0.24
C ILE A 43 3.75 -8.04 -0.83
N SER A 44 2.59 -8.66 -1.00
CA SER A 44 2.47 -9.99 -1.61
C SER A 44 2.99 -10.02 -3.05
N PHE A 45 2.69 -9.00 -3.86
CA PHE A 45 3.24 -8.86 -5.22
C PHE A 45 4.78 -8.80 -5.24
N ASN A 46 5.38 -8.26 -4.18
CA ASN A 46 6.82 -8.16 -4.02
C ASN A 46 7.42 -9.32 -3.20
N GLN A 47 6.74 -10.46 -3.13
CA GLN A 47 7.20 -11.69 -2.46
C GLN A 47 7.44 -11.51 -0.96
N ASN A 48 6.60 -10.70 -0.30
CA ASN A 48 6.71 -10.40 1.13
C ASN A 48 8.04 -9.75 1.54
N ARG A 49 8.74 -9.09 0.60
CA ARG A 49 9.89 -8.23 0.90
C ARG A 49 9.44 -7.05 1.75
N SER A 50 10.34 -6.55 2.60
CA SER A 50 10.02 -5.44 3.48
C SER A 50 9.68 -4.18 2.66
N PRO A 51 8.55 -3.50 2.96
CA PRO A 51 8.24 -2.19 2.39
C PRO A 51 9.35 -1.14 2.56
N LYS A 52 10.23 -1.32 3.57
CA LYS A 52 11.37 -0.42 3.81
C LYS A 52 12.43 -0.52 2.71
N GLU A 53 12.57 -1.70 2.09
CA GLU A 53 13.53 -2.00 1.02
C GLU A 53 12.97 -1.72 -0.38
N LEU A 54 11.64 -1.75 -0.52
CA LEU A 54 10.95 -1.45 -1.76
C LEU A 54 10.95 0.06 -2.02
N GLY A 55 10.93 0.42 -3.30
CA GLY A 55 11.00 1.81 -3.72
C GLY A 55 10.03 2.18 -4.83
N GLU A 56 10.26 3.35 -5.41
CA GLU A 56 9.42 3.92 -6.46
C GLU A 56 9.20 2.96 -7.64
N LYS A 57 10.25 2.26 -8.05
CA LYS A 57 10.22 1.30 -9.17
C LYS A 57 9.25 0.14 -8.89
N ASP A 58 9.24 -0.36 -7.67
CA ASP A 58 8.34 -1.45 -7.25
C ASP A 58 6.88 -0.97 -7.20
N VAL A 59 6.66 0.26 -6.70
CA VAL A 59 5.32 0.88 -6.70
C VAL A 59 4.79 1.03 -8.12
N ARG A 60 5.60 1.57 -9.04
CA ARG A 60 5.23 1.75 -10.45
C ARG A 60 4.93 0.41 -11.13
N ARG A 61 5.74 -0.62 -10.85
CA ARG A 61 5.52 -1.97 -11.37
C ARG A 61 4.20 -2.55 -10.86
N PHE A 62 3.91 -2.38 -9.57
CA PHE A 62 2.66 -2.84 -8.98
C PHE A 62 1.45 -2.11 -9.55
N LEU A 63 1.48 -0.79 -9.68
CA LEU A 63 0.35 -0.03 -10.25
C LEU A 63 0.07 -0.42 -11.70
N ARG A 64 1.13 -0.69 -12.49
CA ARG A 64 0.97 -1.26 -13.84
C ARG A 64 0.28 -2.62 -13.78
N TYR A 65 0.73 -3.53 -12.92
CA TYR A 65 0.09 -4.84 -12.72
C TYR A 65 -1.37 -4.71 -12.31
N VAL A 66 -1.70 -3.74 -11.45
CA VAL A 66 -3.08 -3.46 -11.04
C VAL A 66 -3.93 -2.99 -12.22
N ALA A 67 -3.43 -2.09 -13.05
CA ALA A 67 -4.14 -1.62 -14.23
C ALA A 67 -4.31 -2.72 -15.29
N THR A 68 -3.26 -3.48 -15.60
CA THR A 68 -3.26 -4.42 -16.73
C THR A 68 -3.76 -5.80 -16.36
N THR A 69 -3.22 -6.42 -15.30
CA THR A 69 -3.48 -7.83 -14.99
C THR A 69 -4.74 -8.00 -14.16
N LEU A 70 -5.08 -7.03 -13.31
CA LEU A 70 -6.31 -7.05 -12.52
C LEU A 70 -7.44 -6.27 -13.18
N SER A 71 -7.18 -5.68 -14.35
CA SER A 71 -8.11 -4.84 -15.09
C SER A 71 -8.81 -3.83 -14.17
N ALA A 72 -8.02 -3.20 -13.29
CA ALA A 72 -8.55 -2.23 -12.34
C ALA A 72 -9.00 -0.96 -13.07
N SER A 73 -10.13 -0.40 -12.65
CA SER A 73 -10.55 0.90 -13.17
C SER A 73 -9.57 1.99 -12.72
N PRO A 74 -9.51 3.14 -13.41
CA PRO A 74 -8.65 4.26 -13.01
C PRO A 74 -8.88 4.70 -11.56
N ALA A 75 -10.12 4.64 -11.09
CA ALA A 75 -10.47 4.93 -9.69
C ALA A 75 -9.85 3.93 -8.70
N ARG A 76 -9.86 2.63 -9.02
CA ARG A 76 -9.22 1.58 -8.20
C ARG A 76 -7.69 1.72 -8.21
N CYS A 77 -7.10 2.02 -9.35
CA CYS A 77 -5.66 2.30 -9.47
C CYS A 77 -5.25 3.53 -8.64
N LYS A 78 -6.06 4.60 -8.69
CA LYS A 78 -5.87 5.80 -7.86
C LYS A 78 -5.98 5.50 -6.36
N GLN A 79 -6.90 4.62 -5.97
CA GLN A 79 -7.03 4.18 -4.59
C GLN A 79 -5.81 3.38 -4.12
N ALA A 80 -5.27 2.50 -4.98
CA ALA A 80 -4.03 1.78 -4.72
C ALA A 80 -2.86 2.74 -4.51
N LEU A 81 -2.69 3.71 -5.42
CA LEU A 81 -1.63 4.72 -5.30
C LEU A 81 -1.74 5.51 -3.98
N LYS A 82 -2.95 5.96 -3.60
CA LYS A 82 -3.18 6.67 -2.33
C LYS A 82 -2.81 5.82 -1.12
N ALA A 83 -3.18 4.55 -1.10
CA ALA A 83 -2.84 3.64 -0.03
C ALA A 83 -1.33 3.44 0.11
N LEU A 84 -0.61 3.30 -1.01
CA LEU A 84 0.86 3.19 -1.00
C LEU A 84 1.53 4.49 -0.59
N ARG A 85 1.00 5.64 -1.01
CA ARG A 85 1.48 6.95 -0.54
C ARG A 85 1.36 7.07 0.97
N PHE A 86 0.19 6.75 1.53
CA PHE A 86 -0.03 6.71 2.97
C PHE A 86 0.97 5.77 3.68
N MET A 87 1.19 4.57 3.14
CA MET A 87 2.17 3.65 3.71
C MET A 87 3.59 4.25 3.77
N TYR A 88 4.07 4.87 2.69
CA TYR A 88 5.42 5.44 2.69
C TYR A 88 5.54 6.74 3.49
N GLN A 89 4.55 7.62 3.43
CA GLN A 89 4.59 8.94 4.07
C GLN A 89 4.23 8.87 5.55
N ASP A 90 3.13 8.19 5.90
CA ASP A 90 2.56 8.23 7.23
C ASP A 90 2.99 7.06 8.11
N VAL A 91 3.16 5.87 7.53
CA VAL A 91 3.56 4.66 8.28
C VAL A 91 5.08 4.58 8.39
N LEU A 92 5.77 4.52 7.25
CA LEU A 92 7.23 4.31 7.21
C LEU A 92 8.04 5.59 7.42
N LYS A 93 7.38 6.77 7.41
CA LYS A 93 8.04 8.09 7.45
C LYS A 93 9.18 8.24 6.43
N LYS A 94 9.04 7.58 5.29
CA LYS A 94 10.01 7.51 4.19
C LYS A 94 9.31 7.89 2.88
N PRO A 95 9.02 9.19 2.68
CA PRO A 95 8.37 9.65 1.44
C PRO A 95 9.24 9.29 0.23
N LEU A 96 8.62 8.68 -0.78
CA LEU A 96 9.29 8.39 -2.05
C LEU A 96 9.11 9.60 -2.98
N PRO A 97 10.19 10.23 -3.47
CA PRO A 97 10.11 11.48 -4.23
C PRO A 97 9.17 11.41 -5.44
N GLY A 98 9.27 10.37 -6.28
CA GLY A 98 8.42 10.25 -7.46
C GLY A 98 7.00 9.75 -7.21
N LEU A 99 6.61 9.46 -5.95
CA LEU A 99 5.24 9.03 -5.63
C LEU A 99 4.24 10.19 -5.62
N ASP A 100 4.69 11.43 -5.42
CA ASP A 100 3.79 12.57 -5.33
C ASP A 100 3.24 12.96 -6.71
N ASP A 101 4.11 12.96 -7.72
CA ASP A 101 3.79 13.24 -9.12
C ASP A 101 3.26 12.01 -9.90
N MET A 102 3.23 10.83 -9.27
CA MET A 102 2.77 9.62 -9.94
C MET A 102 1.28 9.69 -10.28
N GLN A 103 0.94 9.42 -11.54
CA GLN A 103 -0.43 9.26 -11.99
C GLN A 103 -0.79 7.77 -12.08
N PRO A 104 -2.04 7.37 -11.80
CA PRO A 104 -2.50 6.02 -12.06
C PRO A 104 -2.35 5.72 -13.56
N ALA A 105 -1.80 4.53 -13.86
CA ALA A 105 -1.62 4.02 -15.21
C ALA A 105 -2.96 3.76 -15.92
#